data_AF-A0A954GEA1-F1
#
_entry.id   AF-A0A954GEA1-F1
#
_cell.length_a   1.000
_cell.length_b   1.000
_cell.length_c   1.000
_cell.angle_alpha   90.00
_cell.angle_beta   90.00
_cell.angle_gamma   90.00
#
_symmetry.space_group_name_H-M   'P 1'
#
loop_
_entity.id
_entity.type
_entity.pdbx_description
1 polymer ?
#
loop_
_entity_poly.entity_id
_entity_poly.type
_entity_poly.pdbx_seq_one_letter_code
_entity_poly.pdbx_strand_id
1 'polypeptide(L)'
;MVESLIILTGIVIAGFSLGGLKRSRDPLFPLVIMGPMLLYVYVYQPLVSVTAPTRVQIFPSLEPLVMVHVVNLLAVSAFCVGCIWHRRPRGVDHRFDVLRQELGPRIRNRIFSLGIILGLLACGSFAFMVQYSGGWTKVFSVAKPFVRGPSGYIGEMPMLSYPAVFLLAISFQGRRLTPVRILTMILVLMPHVIMATIGGRRGPTFLVTCSLVGAWCIIRQRPPKVRSILVGLGAVGCLMLLLQSNRNNLFKFWDRSDLDLTGIEQLWSPPQLTYGDEYVVATATIITSSELAHHYWGVRYFAQFVVRPFPRFLWPSKYEDLGVGWMATDPGKSGISTSEWLDVVGFEPAGGSAGGLVMDLFLEFSWGAIPVCFLLGLMFSSIWKRWVSRGGIWTLIYVEMMILSVYLITQSVGAWLYRTMLLVGMTWIFWRTNMPRQRQVRQMPRARSMKPPGYGVPLAKHPIR
;
A
#
# COMPACT_ATOMS: atom_id res chain seq x y z
N MET A 1 27.47 9.75 13.57
CA MET A 1 26.16 9.86 14.29
C MET A 1 24.98 9.56 13.37
N VAL A 2 24.84 10.23 12.21
CA VAL A 2 23.74 9.99 11.25
C VAL A 2 23.61 8.52 10.84
N GLU A 3 24.71 7.88 10.42
CA GLU A 3 24.72 6.46 10.05
C GLU A 3 24.24 5.55 11.20
N SER A 4 24.63 5.85 12.43
CA SER A 4 24.21 5.10 13.62
C SER A 4 22.69 5.17 13.83
N LEU A 5 22.06 6.33 13.58
CA LEU A 5 20.60 6.49 13.66
C LEU A 5 19.88 5.69 12.56
N ILE A 6 20.44 5.67 11.35
CA ILE A 6 19.90 4.89 10.21
C ILE A 6 19.98 3.39 10.53
N ILE A 7 21.13 2.92 11.01
CA ILE A 7 21.33 1.51 11.40
C ILE A 7 20.39 1.13 12.54
N LEU A 8 20.26 1.99 13.56
CA LEU A 8 19.34 1.77 14.68
C LEU A 8 17.88 1.67 14.20
N THR A 9 17.48 2.52 13.25
CA THR A 9 16.15 2.45 12.61
C THR A 9 15.95 1.09 11.92
N GLY A 10 16.97 0.57 11.24
CA GLY A 10 16.93 -0.76 10.65
C GLY A 10 16.80 -1.89 11.66
N ILE A 11 17.53 -1.82 12.78
CA ILE A 11 17.41 -2.77 13.88
C ILE A 11 15.99 -2.78 14.45
N VAL A 12 15.39 -1.60 14.64
CA VAL A 12 13.99 -1.47 15.09
C VAL A 12 13.05 -2.15 14.09
N ILE A 13 13.09 -1.78 12.81
CA ILE A 13 12.18 -2.34 11.79
C ILE A 13 12.32 -3.87 11.73
N ALA A 14 13.55 -4.38 11.64
CA ALA A 14 13.82 -5.81 11.58
C ALA A 14 13.37 -6.54 12.86
N GLY A 15 13.70 -6.00 14.02
CA GLY A 15 13.33 -6.56 15.32
C GLY A 15 11.82 -6.66 15.51
N PHE A 16 11.08 -5.58 15.21
CA PHE A 16 9.61 -5.59 15.28
C PHE A 16 8.96 -6.45 14.21
N SER A 17 9.52 -6.53 13.00
CA SER A 17 9.01 -7.41 11.93
C SER A 17 9.17 -8.89 12.29
N LEU A 18 10.35 -9.28 12.79
CA LEU A 18 10.64 -10.64 13.26
C LEU A 18 9.84 -10.98 14.53
N GLY A 19 9.75 -10.04 15.47
CA GLY A 19 8.95 -10.19 16.69
C GLY A 19 7.46 -10.33 16.37
N GLY A 20 6.95 -9.52 15.44
CA GLY A 20 5.60 -9.60 14.90
C GLY A 20 5.33 -10.96 14.25
N LEU A 21 6.25 -11.46 13.42
CA LEU A 21 6.14 -12.79 12.80
C LEU A 21 6.14 -13.92 13.85
N LYS A 22 7.08 -13.89 14.80
CA LYS A 22 7.16 -14.91 15.88
C LYS A 22 5.89 -14.92 16.75
N ARG A 23 5.37 -13.75 17.09
CA ARG A 23 4.20 -13.55 17.96
C ARG A 23 2.88 -13.89 17.26
N SER A 24 2.72 -13.49 16.00
CA SER A 24 1.48 -13.72 15.24
C SER A 24 1.43 -15.11 14.59
N ARG A 25 2.61 -15.67 14.26
CA ARG A 25 2.76 -16.81 13.34
C ARG A 25 1.99 -16.59 12.04
N ASP A 26 1.94 -15.34 11.60
CA ASP A 26 1.19 -14.92 10.43
C ASP A 26 2.13 -14.24 9.42
N PRO A 27 2.40 -14.88 8.28
CA PRO A 27 3.19 -14.29 7.21
C PRO A 27 2.56 -13.02 6.64
N LEU A 28 1.24 -12.87 6.77
CA LEU A 28 0.51 -11.70 6.30
C LEU A 28 0.36 -10.63 7.39
N PHE A 29 1.06 -10.74 8.52
CA PHE A 29 1.08 -9.69 9.55
C PHE A 29 1.61 -8.35 8.97
N PRO A 30 1.06 -7.18 9.34
CA PRO A 30 1.37 -5.91 8.66
C PRO A 30 2.86 -5.63 8.50
N LEU A 31 3.65 -5.75 9.58
CA LEU A 31 5.10 -5.49 9.54
C LEU A 31 5.89 -6.56 8.75
N VAL A 32 5.37 -7.76 8.53
CA VAL A 32 6.07 -8.74 7.68
C VAL A 32 6.04 -8.31 6.22
N ILE A 33 4.95 -7.67 5.80
CA ILE A 33 4.78 -7.15 4.44
C ILE A 33 5.40 -5.76 4.32
N MET A 34 5.17 -4.87 5.30
CA MET A 34 5.63 -3.48 5.28
C MET A 34 7.11 -3.34 5.67
N GLY A 35 7.65 -4.26 6.47
CA GLY A 35 9.03 -4.22 6.97
C GLY A 35 10.08 -4.06 5.85
N PRO A 36 10.07 -4.87 4.78
CA PRO A 36 10.98 -4.70 3.65
C PRO A 36 10.87 -3.32 2.98
N MET A 37 9.66 -2.78 2.83
CA MET A 37 9.46 -1.44 2.26
C MET A 37 9.99 -0.34 3.19
N LEU A 38 9.77 -0.49 4.51
CA LEU A 38 10.32 0.42 5.52
C LEU A 38 11.86 0.36 5.54
N LEU A 39 12.46 -0.83 5.46
CA LEU A 39 13.92 -0.99 5.37
C LEU A 39 14.47 -0.33 4.11
N TYR A 40 13.77 -0.43 2.98
CA TYR A 40 14.18 0.23 1.75
C TYR A 40 14.19 1.76 1.91
N VAL A 41 13.07 2.35 2.35
CA VAL A 41 12.88 3.82 2.42
C VAL A 41 13.64 4.48 3.58
N TYR A 42 13.73 3.84 4.74
CA TYR A 42 14.29 4.46 5.96
C TYR A 42 15.68 3.94 6.34
N VAL A 43 16.21 2.94 5.64
CA VAL A 43 17.54 2.39 5.93
C VAL A 43 18.42 2.38 4.69
N TYR A 44 18.07 1.59 3.68
CA TYR A 44 18.89 1.41 2.49
C TYR A 44 19.07 2.72 1.73
N GLN A 45 17.97 3.39 1.37
CA GLN A 45 18.03 4.63 0.60
C GLN A 45 18.78 5.74 1.37
N PRO A 46 18.48 6.02 2.65
CA PRO A 46 19.25 6.98 3.44
C PRO A 46 20.73 6.62 3.58
N LEU A 47 21.07 5.35 3.82
CA LEU A 47 22.46 4.93 4.00
C LEU A 47 23.25 5.19 2.72
N VAL A 48 22.72 4.75 1.59
CA VAL A 48 23.32 4.95 0.27
C VAL A 48 23.45 6.44 -0.03
N SER A 49 22.42 7.25 0.22
CA SER A 49 22.45 8.70 0.02
C SER A 49 23.45 9.41 0.94
N VAL A 50 23.57 9.04 2.21
CA VAL A 50 24.53 9.67 3.14
C VAL A 50 25.98 9.36 2.78
N THR A 51 26.22 8.17 2.21
CA THR A 51 27.56 7.76 1.73
C THR A 51 27.90 8.29 0.33
N ALA A 52 26.94 8.85 -0.40
CA ALA A 52 27.16 9.33 -1.76
C ALA A 52 28.10 10.56 -1.77
N PRO A 53 29.10 10.64 -2.66
CA PRO A 53 30.01 11.79 -2.75
C PRO A 53 29.28 13.12 -2.99
N THR A 54 28.20 13.08 -3.78
CA THR A 54 27.39 14.27 -4.09
C THR A 54 26.56 14.77 -2.91
N ARG A 55 26.49 14.03 -1.79
CA ARG A 55 25.82 14.47 -0.57
C ARG A 55 26.37 15.80 -0.06
N VAL A 56 27.69 16.01 -0.14
CA VAL A 56 28.33 17.25 0.31
C VAL A 56 27.79 18.48 -0.46
N GLN A 57 27.42 18.30 -1.73
CA GLN A 57 26.90 19.38 -2.57
C GLN A 57 25.47 19.77 -2.20
N ILE A 58 24.64 18.79 -1.81
CA ILE A 58 23.22 19.00 -1.50
C ILE A 58 23.01 19.35 -0.02
N PHE A 59 23.70 18.65 0.87
CA PHE A 59 23.66 18.86 2.32
C PHE A 59 25.10 19.04 2.85
N PRO A 60 25.62 20.28 2.84
CA PRO A 60 27.00 20.56 3.28
C PRO A 60 27.23 20.23 4.76
N SER A 61 26.26 20.55 5.61
CA SER A 61 26.30 20.27 7.05
C SER A 61 25.56 18.97 7.39
N LEU A 62 26.10 18.21 8.35
CA LEU A 62 25.47 16.99 8.86
C LEU A 62 24.48 17.24 9.99
N GLU A 63 24.53 18.41 10.62
CA GLU A 63 23.75 18.74 11.81
C GLU A 63 22.23 18.69 11.56
N PRO A 64 21.67 19.30 10.50
CA PRO A 64 20.24 19.18 10.21
C PRO A 64 19.80 17.73 9.93
N LEU A 65 20.69 16.92 9.34
CA LEU A 65 20.41 15.51 9.05
C LEU A 65 20.22 14.68 10.32
N VAL A 66 20.87 15.06 11.42
CA VAL A 66 20.70 14.37 12.72
C VAL A 66 19.25 14.47 13.16
N MET A 67 18.67 15.67 13.13
CA MET A 67 17.28 15.89 13.52
C MET A 67 16.34 15.06 12.63
N VAL A 68 16.53 15.08 11.31
CA VAL A 68 15.73 14.30 10.37
C VAL A 68 15.75 12.81 10.71
N HIS A 69 16.92 12.25 11.00
CA HIS A 69 17.07 10.83 11.34
C HIS A 69 16.56 10.48 12.73
N VAL A 70 16.58 11.41 13.69
CA VAL A 70 15.90 11.26 14.98
C VAL A 70 14.39 11.20 14.80
N VAL A 71 13.81 12.10 14.00
CA VAL A 71 12.37 12.11 13.69
C VAL A 71 11.97 10.80 13.00
N ASN A 72 12.72 10.37 11.99
CA ASN A 72 12.49 9.09 11.30
C ASN A 72 12.54 7.91 12.27
N LEU A 73 13.59 7.81 13.10
CA LEU A 73 13.73 6.74 14.08
C LEU A 73 12.53 6.67 15.03
N LEU A 74 12.15 7.81 15.63
CA LEU A 74 11.05 7.86 16.60
C LEU A 74 9.69 7.56 15.96
N ALA A 75 9.41 8.17 14.81
CA ALA A 75 8.14 7.98 14.11
C ALA A 75 7.98 6.54 13.59
N VAL A 76 9.02 5.95 12.98
CA VAL A 76 9.00 4.55 12.53
C VAL A 76 8.90 3.59 13.72
N SER A 77 9.63 3.85 14.82
CA SER A 77 9.51 3.07 16.05
C SER A 77 8.08 3.08 16.58
N ALA A 78 7.46 4.26 16.65
CA ALA A 78 6.08 4.44 17.09
C ALA A 78 5.10 3.66 16.18
N PHE A 79 5.26 3.74 14.87
CA PHE A 79 4.48 2.95 13.90
C PHE A 79 4.63 1.43 14.13
N CYS A 80 5.87 0.95 14.31
CA CYS A 80 6.17 -0.45 14.58
C CYS A 80 5.55 -0.94 15.90
N VAL A 81 5.62 -0.13 16.96
CA VAL A 81 4.99 -0.42 18.26
C VAL A 81 3.47 -0.53 18.11
N GLY A 82 2.84 0.42 17.41
CA GLY A 82 1.42 0.40 17.10
C GLY A 82 1.01 -0.87 16.35
N CYS A 83 1.80 -1.29 15.36
CA CYS A 83 1.54 -2.51 14.59
C CYS A 83 1.51 -3.79 15.45
N ILE A 84 2.40 -3.91 16.45
CA ILE A 84 2.48 -5.10 17.31
C ILE A 84 1.55 -5.05 18.54
N TRP A 85 0.81 -3.96 18.73
CA TRP A 85 -0.03 -3.73 19.90
C TRP A 85 -1.00 -4.89 20.14
N HIS A 86 -1.75 -5.28 19.11
CA HIS A 86 -2.71 -6.37 19.22
C HIS A 86 -2.07 -7.76 19.11
N ARG A 87 -2.57 -8.71 19.90
CA ARG A 87 -2.22 -10.13 19.82
C ARG A 87 -3.19 -10.89 18.94
N ARG A 88 -2.67 -11.95 18.30
CA ARG A 88 -3.53 -12.94 17.64
C ARG A 88 -4.45 -13.59 18.68
N PRO A 89 -5.76 -13.67 18.45
CA PRO A 89 -6.66 -14.44 19.30
C PRO A 89 -6.25 -15.92 19.30
N ARG A 90 -6.22 -16.57 20.47
CA ARG A 90 -5.90 -18.00 20.56
C ARG A 90 -7.07 -18.84 20.05
N GLY A 91 -6.79 -19.87 19.25
CA GLY A 91 -7.78 -20.87 18.83
C GLY A 91 -8.82 -20.41 17.80
N VAL A 92 -8.68 -19.21 17.24
CA VAL A 92 -9.61 -18.64 16.26
C VAL A 92 -8.84 -18.22 15.00
N ASP A 93 -9.25 -18.74 13.84
CA ASP A 93 -8.67 -18.36 12.54
C ASP A 93 -9.77 -18.34 11.46
N HIS A 94 -10.28 -17.14 11.19
CA HIS A 94 -11.32 -16.90 10.19
C HIS A 94 -10.79 -16.08 9.00
N ARG A 95 -9.46 -15.98 8.81
CA ARG A 95 -8.82 -15.08 7.82
C ARG A 95 -9.39 -15.21 6.40
N PHE A 96 -9.72 -16.43 5.98
CA PHE A 96 -10.26 -16.68 4.65
C PHE A 96 -11.68 -17.26 4.68
N ASP A 97 -12.33 -17.20 5.83
CA ASP A 97 -13.75 -17.55 5.98
C ASP A 97 -14.60 -16.34 5.55
N VAL A 98 -14.49 -15.97 4.27
CA VAL A 98 -15.22 -14.83 3.69
C VAL A 98 -16.64 -15.28 3.37
N LEU A 99 -16.74 -16.40 2.68
CA LEU A 99 -17.98 -17.13 2.51
C LEU A 99 -17.98 -18.27 3.53
N ARG A 100 -18.59 -18.06 4.70
CA ARG A 100 -19.03 -19.20 5.53
C ARG A 100 -19.72 -20.18 4.61
N GLN A 101 -19.36 -21.46 4.73
CA GLN A 101 -19.49 -22.55 3.73
C GLN A 101 -20.83 -22.70 2.95
N GLU A 102 -21.84 -21.88 3.18
CA GLU A 102 -23.20 -21.99 2.63
C GLU A 102 -23.74 -20.69 2.01
N LEU A 103 -22.90 -19.79 1.50
CA LEU A 103 -23.44 -18.72 0.64
C LEU A 103 -23.93 -19.34 -0.67
N GLY A 104 -25.26 -19.34 -0.84
CA GLY A 104 -25.94 -19.93 -1.98
C GLY A 104 -25.45 -19.38 -3.33
N PRO A 105 -25.61 -20.14 -4.43
CA PRO A 105 -25.14 -19.77 -5.77
C PRO A 105 -25.55 -18.35 -6.20
N ARG A 106 -26.73 -17.89 -5.77
CA ARG A 106 -27.25 -16.54 -6.05
C ARG A 106 -26.33 -15.42 -5.55
N ILE A 107 -25.82 -15.52 -4.32
CA ILE A 107 -24.98 -14.46 -3.73
C ILE A 107 -23.61 -14.46 -4.42
N ARG A 108 -23.04 -15.62 -4.70
CA ARG A 108 -21.79 -15.73 -5.48
C ARG A 108 -21.93 -15.11 -6.87
N ASN A 109 -23.04 -15.34 -7.56
CA ASN A 109 -23.30 -14.75 -8.86
C ASN A 109 -23.45 -13.22 -8.75
N ARG A 110 -24.10 -12.69 -7.72
CA ARG A 110 -24.18 -11.24 -7.48
C ARG A 110 -22.80 -10.62 -7.24
N ILE A 111 -21.97 -11.24 -6.40
CA ILE A 111 -20.58 -10.79 -6.16
C ILE A 111 -19.79 -10.82 -7.47
N PHE A 112 -19.92 -11.89 -8.26
CA PHE A 112 -19.27 -12.01 -9.56
C PHE A 112 -19.70 -10.88 -10.50
N SER A 113 -21.02 -10.72 -10.71
CA SER A 113 -21.57 -9.67 -11.57
C SER A 113 -21.11 -8.28 -11.14
N LEU A 114 -21.06 -8.00 -9.84
CA LEU A 114 -20.55 -6.71 -9.37
C LEU A 114 -19.06 -6.55 -9.62
N GLY A 115 -18.25 -7.59 -9.39
CA GLY A 115 -16.83 -7.58 -9.76
C GLY A 115 -16.64 -7.24 -11.25
N ILE A 116 -17.47 -7.82 -12.12
CA ILE A 116 -17.48 -7.49 -13.55
C ILE A 116 -17.89 -6.04 -13.80
N ILE A 117 -18.96 -5.54 -13.18
CA ILE A 117 -19.43 -4.15 -13.37
C ILE A 117 -18.34 -3.16 -12.95
N LEU A 118 -17.74 -3.33 -11.76
CA LEU A 118 -16.65 -2.46 -11.29
C LEU A 118 -15.43 -2.54 -12.21
N GLY A 119 -15.11 -3.73 -12.70
CA GLY A 119 -14.03 -3.92 -13.68
C GLY A 119 -14.32 -3.22 -15.01
N LEU A 120 -15.53 -3.31 -15.53
CA LEU A 120 -15.94 -2.60 -16.74
C LEU A 120 -15.89 -1.08 -16.55
N LEU A 121 -16.30 -0.56 -15.39
CA LEU A 121 -16.16 0.86 -15.06
C LEU A 121 -14.70 1.29 -14.98
N ALA A 122 -13.82 0.47 -14.37
CA ALA A 122 -12.39 0.74 -14.32
C ALA A 122 -11.74 0.74 -15.71
N CYS A 123 -12.05 -0.26 -16.55
CA CYS A 123 -11.53 -0.35 -17.91
C CYS A 123 -12.10 0.76 -18.82
N GLY A 124 -13.39 1.04 -18.73
CA GLY A 124 -14.07 2.07 -19.52
C GLY A 124 -13.56 3.47 -19.19
N SER A 125 -13.40 3.80 -17.89
CA SER A 125 -12.81 5.07 -17.46
C SER A 125 -11.37 5.22 -17.92
N PHE A 126 -10.55 4.16 -17.82
CA PHE A 126 -9.18 4.17 -18.33
C PHE A 126 -9.12 4.40 -19.84
N ALA A 127 -9.92 3.67 -20.63
CA ALA A 127 -9.98 3.83 -22.08
C ALA A 127 -10.41 5.26 -22.47
N PHE A 128 -11.42 5.80 -21.77
CA PHE A 128 -11.85 7.18 -21.93
C PHE A 128 -10.75 8.19 -21.59
N MET A 129 -10.01 7.98 -20.50
CA MET A 129 -8.88 8.84 -20.13
C MET A 129 -7.73 8.79 -21.15
N VAL A 130 -7.45 7.61 -21.72
CA VAL A 130 -6.45 7.46 -22.80
C VAL A 130 -6.90 8.23 -24.04
N GLN A 131 -8.16 8.10 -24.44
CA GLN A 131 -8.72 8.84 -25.57
C GLN A 131 -8.67 10.35 -25.32
N TYR A 132 -9.07 10.80 -24.12
CA TYR A 132 -9.02 12.21 -23.71
C TYR A 132 -7.59 12.78 -23.70
N SER A 133 -6.60 11.95 -23.38
CA SER A 133 -5.18 12.34 -23.39
C SER A 133 -4.55 12.35 -24.79
N GLY A 134 -5.34 12.14 -25.85
CA GLY A 134 -4.93 12.18 -27.25
C GLY A 134 -4.70 10.81 -27.89
N GLY A 135 -5.27 9.75 -27.32
CA GLY A 135 -5.29 8.41 -27.90
C GLY A 135 -4.10 7.54 -27.52
N TRP A 136 -4.19 6.25 -27.87
CA TRP A 136 -3.22 5.22 -27.49
C TRP A 136 -1.80 5.53 -27.98
N THR A 137 -1.66 5.96 -29.23
CA THR A 137 -0.35 6.24 -29.84
C THR A 137 0.36 7.40 -29.15
N LYS A 138 -0.34 8.50 -28.86
CA LYS A 138 0.25 9.67 -28.18
C LYS A 138 0.58 9.39 -26.71
N VAL A 139 -0.31 8.70 -26.01
CA VAL A 139 -0.11 8.41 -24.58
C VAL A 139 1.09 7.50 -24.38
N PHE A 140 1.19 6.43 -25.18
CA PHE A 140 2.21 5.40 -25.01
C PHE A 140 3.45 5.60 -25.89
N SER A 141 3.58 6.70 -26.65
CA SER A 141 4.83 7.03 -27.35
C SER A 141 5.91 7.60 -26.44
N VAL A 142 5.57 7.98 -25.20
CA VAL A 142 6.50 8.58 -24.24
C VAL A 142 6.79 7.63 -23.08
N ALA A 143 8.04 7.69 -22.59
CA ALA A 143 8.40 7.00 -21.36
C ALA A 143 7.58 7.57 -20.18
N LYS A 144 7.06 6.68 -19.31
CA LYS A 144 6.20 7.04 -18.16
C LYS A 144 4.92 7.77 -18.61
N PRO A 145 4.02 7.10 -19.34
CA PRO A 145 2.79 7.68 -19.85
C PRO A 145 1.98 8.33 -18.72
N PHE A 146 1.54 9.56 -18.96
CA PHE A 146 0.69 10.30 -18.05
C PHE A 146 -0.70 10.43 -18.66
N VAL A 147 -1.67 9.75 -18.05
CA VAL A 147 -3.06 9.79 -18.49
C VAL A 147 -3.81 10.78 -17.61
N ARG A 148 -4.39 11.82 -18.21
CA ARG A 148 -5.19 12.83 -17.52
C ARG A 148 -6.67 12.48 -17.63
N GLY A 149 -7.38 12.56 -16.52
CA GLY A 149 -8.84 12.54 -16.50
C GLY A 149 -9.39 13.96 -16.55
N PRO A 150 -10.56 14.20 -17.16
CA PRO A 150 -11.20 15.53 -17.15
C PRO A 150 -11.69 15.93 -15.75
N SER A 151 -11.83 14.96 -14.83
CA SER A 151 -12.15 15.20 -13.44
C SER A 151 -11.36 14.25 -12.53
N GLY A 152 -11.20 14.63 -11.26
CA GLY A 152 -10.58 13.76 -10.26
C GLY A 152 -11.36 12.47 -10.02
N TYR A 153 -12.68 12.49 -10.22
CA TYR A 153 -13.52 11.30 -10.14
C TYR A 153 -13.15 10.27 -11.20
N ILE A 154 -13.16 10.68 -12.47
CA ILE A 154 -12.82 9.81 -13.59
C ILE A 154 -11.37 9.35 -13.49
N GLY A 155 -10.47 10.24 -13.06
CA GLY A 155 -9.05 9.94 -12.87
C GLY A 155 -8.76 8.80 -11.90
N GLU A 156 -9.66 8.54 -10.95
CA GLU A 156 -9.48 7.55 -9.89
C GLU A 156 -10.35 6.30 -10.10
N MET A 157 -11.31 6.32 -11.03
CA MET A 157 -12.11 5.14 -11.38
C MET A 157 -11.31 3.91 -11.82
N PRO A 158 -10.12 4.01 -12.47
CA PRO A 158 -9.28 2.84 -12.72
C PRO A 158 -8.89 2.07 -11.45
N MET A 159 -8.89 2.72 -10.28
CA MET A 159 -8.61 2.06 -8.99
C MET A 159 -9.69 1.06 -8.58
N LEU A 160 -10.91 1.14 -9.16
CA LEU A 160 -12.01 0.19 -8.90
C LEU A 160 -11.69 -1.24 -9.38
N SER A 161 -10.66 -1.41 -10.21
CA SER A 161 -10.17 -2.72 -10.62
C SER A 161 -9.65 -3.57 -9.46
N TYR A 162 -9.13 -2.96 -8.38
CA TYR A 162 -8.67 -3.70 -7.20
C TYR A 162 -9.82 -4.32 -6.38
N PRO A 163 -10.84 -3.58 -5.92
CA PRO A 163 -11.98 -4.22 -5.27
C PRO A 163 -12.68 -5.19 -6.22
N ALA A 164 -12.76 -4.89 -7.52
CA ALA A 164 -13.31 -5.79 -8.51
C ALA A 164 -12.58 -7.15 -8.54
N VAL A 165 -11.24 -7.16 -8.53
CA VAL A 165 -10.48 -8.43 -8.53
C VAL A 165 -10.69 -9.24 -7.25
N PHE A 166 -10.81 -8.59 -6.09
CA PHE A 166 -11.08 -9.31 -4.84
C PHE A 166 -12.50 -9.85 -4.77
N LEU A 167 -13.49 -9.13 -5.31
CA LEU A 167 -14.85 -9.64 -5.42
C LEU A 167 -14.90 -10.86 -6.33
N LEU A 168 -14.22 -10.83 -7.47
CA LEU A 168 -14.07 -12.00 -8.34
C LEU A 168 -13.40 -13.15 -7.59
N ALA A 169 -12.32 -12.88 -6.85
CA ALA A 169 -11.62 -13.88 -6.05
C ALA A 169 -12.53 -14.53 -5.00
N ILE A 170 -13.37 -13.74 -4.31
CA ILE A 170 -14.38 -14.24 -3.37
C ILE A 170 -15.39 -15.12 -4.09
N SER A 171 -15.90 -14.69 -5.26
CA SER A 171 -16.87 -15.47 -6.03
C SER A 171 -16.33 -16.85 -6.43
N PHE A 172 -15.02 -16.93 -6.65
CA PHE A 172 -14.29 -18.15 -7.02
C PHE A 172 -13.79 -18.97 -5.83
N GLN A 173 -13.98 -18.48 -4.60
CA GLN A 173 -13.48 -19.11 -3.39
C GLN A 173 -13.94 -20.57 -3.25
N GLY A 174 -12.98 -21.47 -2.98
CA GLY A 174 -13.21 -22.91 -2.86
C GLY A 174 -13.38 -23.65 -4.19
N ARG A 175 -13.27 -22.97 -5.33
CA ARG A 175 -13.33 -23.58 -6.67
C ARG A 175 -11.93 -23.69 -7.29
N ARG A 176 -11.75 -24.61 -8.25
CA ARG A 176 -10.50 -24.76 -9.00
C ARG A 176 -10.20 -23.48 -9.81
N LEU A 177 -8.94 -23.04 -9.81
CA LEU A 177 -8.53 -21.88 -10.61
C LEU A 177 -8.38 -22.34 -12.07
N THR A 178 -9.29 -21.89 -12.95
CA THR A 178 -9.24 -22.20 -14.38
C THR A 178 -8.58 -21.03 -15.14
N PRO A 179 -7.97 -21.28 -16.33
CA PRO A 179 -7.38 -20.21 -17.13
C PRO A 179 -8.37 -19.06 -17.42
N VAL A 180 -9.63 -19.39 -17.69
CA VAL A 180 -10.71 -18.41 -17.90
C VAL A 180 -10.86 -17.47 -16.70
N ARG A 181 -10.84 -17.99 -15.46
CA ARG A 181 -10.97 -17.16 -14.25
C ARG A 181 -9.77 -16.26 -14.02
N ILE A 182 -8.58 -16.75 -14.34
CA ILE A 182 -7.34 -15.96 -14.27
C ILE A 182 -7.43 -14.83 -15.30
N LEU A 183 -7.81 -15.16 -16.54
CA LEU A 183 -8.00 -14.18 -17.60
C LEU A 183 -9.03 -13.12 -17.21
N THR A 184 -10.17 -13.50 -16.63
CA THR A 184 -11.17 -12.53 -16.13
C THR A 184 -10.57 -11.57 -15.11
N MET A 185 -9.79 -12.06 -14.14
CA MET A 185 -9.15 -11.19 -13.15
C MET A 185 -8.12 -10.24 -13.80
N ILE A 186 -7.34 -10.72 -14.77
CA ILE A 186 -6.37 -9.90 -15.52
C ILE A 186 -7.09 -8.84 -16.35
N LEU A 187 -8.18 -9.19 -17.03
CA LEU A 187 -8.97 -8.26 -17.83
C LEU A 187 -9.58 -7.14 -16.99
N VAL A 188 -10.01 -7.44 -15.76
CA VAL A 188 -10.50 -6.41 -14.82
C VAL A 188 -9.37 -5.51 -14.31
N LEU A 189 -8.16 -6.05 -14.15
CA LEU A 189 -6.96 -5.30 -13.78
C LEU A 189 -6.25 -4.61 -14.97
N MET A 190 -6.81 -4.72 -16.18
CA MET A 190 -6.18 -4.28 -17.43
C MET A 190 -5.64 -2.84 -17.41
N PRO A 191 -6.32 -1.84 -16.82
CA PRO A 191 -5.77 -0.48 -16.71
C PRO A 191 -4.39 -0.45 -16.07
N HIS A 192 -4.21 -1.17 -14.96
CA HIS A 192 -2.94 -1.20 -14.24
C HIS A 192 -1.95 -2.17 -14.85
N VAL A 193 -2.41 -3.26 -15.46
CA VAL A 193 -1.53 -4.17 -16.21
C VAL A 193 -0.85 -3.42 -17.36
N ILE A 194 -1.62 -2.66 -18.15
CA ILE A 194 -1.06 -1.83 -19.22
C ILE A 194 -0.09 -0.79 -18.68
N MET A 195 -0.46 -0.07 -17.62
CA MET A 195 0.41 0.95 -17.04
C MET A 195 1.69 0.34 -16.43
N ALA A 196 1.62 -0.90 -15.95
CA ALA A 196 2.76 -1.66 -15.44
C ALA A 196 3.69 -2.14 -16.56
N THR A 197 3.14 -2.80 -17.59
CA THR A 197 3.92 -3.45 -18.64
C THR A 197 4.35 -2.47 -19.72
N ILE A 198 3.39 -1.76 -20.32
CA ILE A 198 3.62 -0.82 -21.41
C ILE A 198 4.14 0.51 -20.85
N GLY A 199 3.58 0.97 -19.73
CA GLY A 199 3.98 2.24 -19.12
C GLY A 199 5.26 2.19 -18.28
N GLY A 200 5.79 0.99 -18.00
CA GLY A 200 6.98 0.82 -17.15
C GLY A 200 6.83 1.41 -15.74
N ARG A 201 5.60 1.51 -15.21
CA ARG A 201 5.35 2.18 -13.93
C ARG A 201 5.45 1.19 -12.76
N ARG A 202 6.43 1.42 -11.88
CA ARG A 202 6.71 0.65 -10.66
C ARG A 202 5.48 0.43 -9.76
N GLY A 203 4.73 1.50 -9.48
CA GLY A 203 3.55 1.45 -8.60
C GLY A 203 2.47 0.48 -9.11
N PRO A 204 1.95 0.66 -10.33
CA PRO A 204 1.04 -0.29 -10.97
C PRO A 204 1.56 -1.74 -10.99
N THR A 205 2.85 -1.96 -11.29
CA THR A 205 3.44 -3.32 -11.27
C THR A 205 3.28 -3.97 -9.90
N PHE A 206 3.70 -3.28 -8.84
CA PHE A 206 3.56 -3.78 -7.47
C PHE A 206 2.11 -4.07 -7.11
N LEU A 207 1.20 -3.15 -7.42
CA LEU A 207 -0.21 -3.26 -7.07
C LEU A 207 -0.91 -4.40 -7.81
N VAL A 208 -0.64 -4.59 -9.10
CA VAL A 208 -1.17 -5.71 -9.89
C VAL A 208 -0.69 -7.03 -9.30
N THR A 209 0.61 -7.18 -9.06
CA THR A 209 1.15 -8.44 -8.52
C THR A 209 0.60 -8.74 -7.13
N CYS A 210 0.58 -7.76 -6.23
CA CYS A 210 0.04 -7.95 -4.89
C CYS A 210 -1.46 -8.24 -4.91
N SER A 211 -2.21 -7.63 -5.83
CA SER A 211 -3.65 -7.90 -5.99
C SER A 211 -3.91 -9.31 -6.50
N LEU A 212 -3.14 -9.80 -7.47
CA LEU A 212 -3.25 -11.17 -7.97
C LEU A 212 -2.85 -12.20 -6.90
N VAL A 213 -1.79 -11.94 -6.13
CA VAL A 213 -1.38 -12.79 -5.00
C VAL A 213 -2.45 -12.79 -3.90
N GLY A 214 -2.99 -11.62 -3.55
CA GLY A 214 -4.09 -11.48 -2.59
C GLY A 214 -5.34 -12.24 -3.03
N ALA A 215 -5.74 -12.07 -4.29
CA ALA A 215 -6.83 -12.82 -4.92
C ALA A 215 -6.58 -14.33 -4.86
N TRP A 216 -5.37 -14.78 -5.18
CA TRP A 216 -4.99 -16.20 -5.10
C TRP A 216 -5.11 -16.75 -3.67
N CYS A 217 -4.66 -16.00 -2.67
CA CYS A 217 -4.79 -16.38 -1.26
C CYS A 217 -6.25 -16.52 -0.83
N ILE A 218 -7.11 -15.59 -1.25
CA ILE A 218 -8.56 -15.61 -1.00
C ILE A 218 -9.20 -16.86 -1.63
N ILE A 219 -8.89 -17.15 -2.90
CA ILE A 219 -9.44 -18.29 -3.65
C ILE A 219 -9.04 -19.61 -3.00
N ARG A 220 -7.75 -19.75 -2.63
CA ARG A 220 -7.17 -20.96 -2.04
C ARG A 220 -7.47 -21.13 -0.55
N GLN A 221 -7.95 -20.09 0.12
CA GLN A 221 -8.21 -20.06 1.56
C GLN A 221 -6.98 -20.46 2.41
N ARG A 222 -5.78 -20.17 1.92
CA ARG A 222 -4.54 -20.54 2.59
C ARG A 222 -3.62 -19.33 2.63
N PRO A 223 -3.03 -19.03 3.80
CA PRO A 223 -2.00 -18.01 3.87
C PRO A 223 -0.76 -18.49 3.11
N PRO A 224 -0.04 -17.58 2.43
CA PRO A 224 1.23 -17.91 1.80
C PRO A 224 2.27 -18.22 2.87
N LYS A 225 3.30 -19.02 2.52
CA LYS A 225 4.43 -19.26 3.41
C LYS A 225 5.32 -18.01 3.47
N VAL A 226 5.98 -17.76 4.60
CA VAL A 226 6.91 -16.61 4.76
C VAL A 226 7.96 -16.57 3.65
N ARG A 227 8.57 -17.73 3.34
CA ARG A 227 9.56 -17.85 2.26
C ARG A 227 8.98 -17.40 0.90
N SER A 228 7.73 -17.77 0.61
CA SER A 228 7.07 -17.36 -0.63
C SER A 228 6.81 -15.85 -0.68
N ILE A 229 6.49 -15.22 0.46
CA ILE A 229 6.37 -13.75 0.53
C ILE A 229 7.72 -13.10 0.28
N LEU A 230 8.78 -13.53 0.96
CA LEU A 230 10.11 -12.94 0.80
C LEU A 230 10.64 -13.09 -0.63
N VAL A 231 10.54 -14.28 -1.21
CA VAL A 231 10.91 -14.54 -2.61
C VAL A 231 10.04 -13.73 -3.56
N GLY A 232 8.72 -13.66 -3.32
CA GLY A 232 7.80 -12.89 -4.14
C GLY A 232 8.09 -11.39 -4.11
N LEU A 233 8.34 -10.81 -2.93
CA LEU A 233 8.71 -9.41 -2.78
C LEU A 233 10.06 -9.11 -3.46
N GLY A 234 11.05 -9.99 -3.30
CA GLY A 234 12.33 -9.88 -4.00
C GLY A 234 12.16 -9.91 -5.52
N ALA A 235 11.41 -10.88 -6.03
CA ALA A 235 11.14 -11.01 -7.47
C ALA A 235 10.38 -9.79 -8.04
N VAL A 236 9.38 -9.27 -7.31
CA VAL A 236 8.65 -8.05 -7.69
C VAL A 236 9.57 -6.83 -7.67
N GLY A 237 10.43 -6.71 -6.65
CA GLY A 237 11.43 -5.63 -6.57
C GLY A 237 12.38 -5.66 -7.77
N CYS A 238 12.94 -6.82 -8.10
CA CYS A 238 13.80 -6.98 -9.28
C CYS A 238 13.05 -6.64 -10.57
N LEU A 239 11.80 -7.11 -10.73
CA LEU A 239 10.97 -6.78 -11.89
C LEU A 239 10.72 -5.27 -12.01
N MET A 240 10.43 -4.58 -10.90
CA MET A 240 10.21 -3.13 -10.90
C MET A 240 11.46 -2.36 -11.33
N LEU A 241 12.64 -2.81 -10.93
CA LEU A 241 13.92 -2.21 -11.33
C LEU A 241 14.24 -2.47 -12.79
N LEU A 242 14.03 -3.69 -13.27
CA LEU A 242 14.19 -4.03 -14.69
C LEU A 242 13.27 -3.21 -15.58
N LEU A 243 11.99 -3.08 -15.20
CA LEU A 243 11.03 -2.23 -15.92
C LEU A 243 11.45 -0.76 -15.91
N GLN A 244 12.09 -0.30 -14.84
CA GLN A 244 12.57 1.07 -14.74
C GLN A 244 13.79 1.32 -15.63
N SER A 245 14.82 0.48 -15.57
CA SER A 245 16.04 0.68 -16.36
C SER A 245 15.73 0.60 -17.85
N ASN A 246 14.88 -0.34 -18.23
CA ASN A 246 14.52 -0.58 -19.62
C ASN A 246 13.31 0.25 -20.10
N ARG A 247 12.80 1.20 -19.29
CA ARG A 247 11.53 1.90 -19.57
C ARG A 247 11.47 2.60 -20.93
N ASN A 248 12.62 3.08 -21.44
CA ASN A 248 12.72 3.77 -22.72
C ASN A 248 12.72 2.79 -23.91
N ASN A 249 13.06 1.52 -23.66
CA ASN A 249 13.19 0.48 -24.67
C ASN A 249 12.06 -0.55 -24.64
N LEU A 250 11.07 -0.42 -23.74
CA LEU A 250 9.96 -1.39 -23.62
C LEU A 250 9.16 -1.59 -24.91
N PHE A 251 9.18 -0.63 -25.84
CA PHE A 251 8.46 -0.68 -27.12
C PHE A 251 9.26 -1.25 -28.29
N LYS A 252 10.57 -1.42 -28.16
CA LYS A 252 11.39 -2.01 -29.23
C LYS A 252 11.27 -3.53 -29.14
N PHE A 253 11.16 -4.23 -30.27
CA PHE A 253 11.31 -5.69 -30.28
C PHE A 253 12.71 -6.00 -29.72
N TRP A 254 12.76 -6.76 -28.62
CA TRP A 254 13.98 -6.92 -27.84
C TRP A 254 14.99 -7.73 -28.65
N ASP A 255 16.11 -7.10 -29.03
CA ASP A 255 17.31 -7.86 -29.35
C ASP A 255 18.05 -8.17 -28.04
N ARG A 256 18.66 -9.35 -27.93
CA ARG A 256 19.17 -9.87 -26.64
C ARG A 256 20.31 -9.00 -26.07
N SER A 257 20.93 -8.17 -26.91
CA SER A 257 21.97 -7.21 -26.58
C SER A 257 21.48 -5.90 -25.94
N ASP A 258 20.18 -5.58 -26.02
CA ASP A 258 19.65 -4.26 -25.63
C ASP A 258 19.09 -4.21 -24.20
N LEU A 259 19.25 -5.32 -23.46
CA LEU A 259 18.77 -5.48 -22.11
C LEU A 259 19.72 -4.78 -21.14
N ASP A 260 19.31 -3.60 -20.67
CA ASP A 260 20.07 -2.81 -19.72
C ASP A 260 19.90 -3.38 -18.30
N LEU A 261 20.91 -4.15 -17.89
CA LEU A 261 21.05 -4.71 -16.53
C LEU A 261 21.69 -3.72 -15.55
N THR A 262 22.14 -2.55 -16.00
CA THR A 262 22.78 -1.56 -15.12
C THR A 262 21.85 -1.11 -14.00
N GLY A 263 20.52 -1.16 -14.20
CA GLY A 263 19.56 -0.90 -13.12
C GLY A 263 19.65 -1.87 -11.94
N ILE A 264 20.07 -3.11 -12.17
CA ILE A 264 20.35 -4.08 -11.11
C ILE A 264 21.73 -3.81 -10.51
N GLU A 265 22.71 -3.39 -11.29
CA GLU A 265 24.03 -2.98 -10.79
C GLU A 265 23.94 -1.70 -9.93
N GLN A 266 23.02 -0.79 -10.26
CA GLN A 266 22.71 0.43 -9.52
C GLN A 266 22.06 0.16 -8.15
N LEU A 267 21.59 -1.07 -7.85
CA LEU A 267 21.27 -1.46 -6.47
C LEU A 267 22.51 -1.56 -5.58
N TRP A 268 23.70 -1.69 -6.17
CA TRP A 268 24.95 -1.91 -5.45
C TRP A 268 25.90 -0.72 -5.55
N SER A 269 25.68 0.15 -6.53
CA SER A 269 26.47 1.38 -6.72
C SER A 269 25.77 2.60 -6.11
N PRO A 270 26.47 3.46 -5.35
CA PRO A 270 25.89 4.69 -4.84
C PRO A 270 25.41 5.56 -6.02
N PRO A 271 24.11 5.88 -6.12
CA PRO A 271 23.59 6.74 -7.16
C PRO A 271 24.13 8.16 -6.94
N GLN A 272 24.35 8.87 -8.04
CA GLN A 272 24.51 10.32 -7.97
C GLN A 272 23.20 10.90 -7.45
N LEU A 273 23.25 11.50 -6.26
CA LEU A 273 22.07 12.16 -5.70
C LEU A 273 21.61 13.29 -6.62
N THR A 274 20.31 13.33 -6.88
CA THR A 274 19.65 14.42 -7.60
C THR A 274 18.68 15.16 -6.67
N TYR A 275 18.39 16.42 -6.98
CA TYR A 275 17.40 17.22 -6.24
C TYR A 275 15.96 16.67 -6.31
N GLY A 276 15.70 15.71 -7.20
CA GLY A 276 14.42 15.02 -7.31
C GLY A 276 14.34 13.69 -6.58
N ASP A 277 15.44 13.24 -5.95
CA ASP A 277 15.44 11.97 -5.24
C ASP A 277 14.52 12.04 -4.01
N GLU A 278 13.73 10.98 -3.81
CA GLU A 278 12.72 10.92 -2.75
C GLU A 278 13.31 11.20 -1.36
N TYR A 279 14.51 10.66 -1.08
CA TYR A 279 15.24 10.94 0.17
C TYR A 279 15.64 12.41 0.32
N VAL A 280 16.15 13.03 -0.75
CA VAL A 280 16.60 14.44 -0.73
C VAL A 280 15.42 15.36 -0.48
N VAL A 281 14.32 15.15 -1.22
CA VAL A 281 13.08 15.93 -1.05
C VAL A 281 12.49 15.71 0.34
N ALA A 282 12.45 14.47 0.83
CA ALA A 282 11.90 14.18 2.16
C ALA A 282 12.69 14.88 3.27
N THR A 283 14.03 14.82 3.18
CA THR A 283 14.95 15.42 4.13
C THR A 283 14.86 16.93 4.11
N ALA A 284 14.92 17.54 2.93
CA ALA A 284 14.78 18.98 2.75
C ALA A 284 13.46 19.48 3.32
N THR A 285 12.36 18.76 3.10
CA THR A 285 11.06 19.15 3.63
C THR A 285 10.99 19.13 5.14
N ILE A 286 11.58 18.13 5.80
CA ILE A 286 11.63 18.10 7.28
C ILE A 286 12.47 19.25 7.81
N ILE A 287 13.63 19.53 7.20
CA ILE A 287 14.49 20.66 7.60
C ILE A 287 13.75 21.99 7.41
N THR A 288 13.26 22.27 6.21
CA THR A 288 12.58 23.53 5.89
C THR A 288 11.32 23.74 6.73
N SER A 289 10.50 22.70 6.94
CA SER A 289 9.33 22.83 7.81
C SER A 289 9.69 23.09 9.28
N SER A 290 10.81 22.52 9.76
CA SER A 290 11.29 22.76 11.11
C SER A 290 11.84 24.17 11.30
N GLU A 291 12.70 24.62 10.38
CA GLU A 291 13.34 25.94 10.44
C GLU A 291 12.33 27.08 10.30
N LEU A 292 11.35 26.93 9.41
CA LEU A 292 10.29 27.93 9.22
C LEU A 292 9.12 27.79 10.20
N ALA A 293 9.14 26.77 11.08
CA ALA A 293 7.99 26.37 11.89
C ALA A 293 6.68 26.23 11.09
N HIS A 294 6.81 25.82 9.82
CA HIS A 294 5.70 25.74 8.86
C HIS A 294 5.03 24.38 8.91
N HIS A 295 3.91 24.31 9.64
CA HIS A 295 3.12 23.10 9.83
C HIS A 295 1.62 23.34 9.58
N TYR A 296 0.95 22.35 9.00
CA TYR A 296 -0.44 22.52 8.51
C TYR A 296 -1.53 22.12 9.51
N TRP A 297 -1.18 21.41 10.58
CA TRP A 297 -2.08 20.99 11.66
C TRP A 297 -3.36 20.26 11.19
N GLY A 298 -3.29 19.51 10.09
CA GLY A 298 -4.40 18.73 9.54
C GLY A 298 -5.19 19.45 8.44
N VAL A 299 -4.90 20.73 8.16
CA VAL A 299 -5.64 21.52 7.16
C VAL A 299 -5.47 20.95 5.74
N ARG A 300 -4.28 20.46 5.37
CA ARG A 300 -4.08 19.84 4.04
C ARG A 300 -4.88 18.56 3.91
N TYR A 301 -4.90 17.75 4.96
CA TYR A 301 -5.71 16.53 4.99
C TYR A 301 -7.20 16.85 4.92
N PHE A 302 -7.68 17.83 5.67
CA PHE A 302 -9.06 18.30 5.57
C PHE A 302 -9.40 18.77 4.15
N ALA A 303 -8.52 19.60 3.55
CA ALA A 303 -8.69 20.05 2.18
C ALA A 303 -8.71 18.89 1.19
N GLN A 304 -7.86 17.87 1.37
CA GLN A 304 -7.76 16.73 0.47
C GLN A 304 -8.93 15.74 0.60
N PHE A 305 -9.48 15.54 1.79
CA PHE A 305 -10.50 14.51 2.02
C PHE A 305 -11.92 15.06 2.05
N VAL A 306 -12.11 16.28 2.53
CA VAL A 306 -13.42 16.90 2.67
C VAL A 306 -13.68 17.85 1.52
N VAL A 307 -12.74 18.74 1.20
CA VAL A 307 -12.96 19.80 0.22
C VAL A 307 -12.68 19.37 -1.22
N ARG A 308 -11.65 18.57 -1.46
CA ARG A 308 -11.28 18.11 -2.81
C ARG A 308 -12.41 17.39 -3.54
N PRO A 309 -13.22 16.52 -2.90
CA PRO A 309 -14.40 15.93 -3.54
C PRO A 309 -15.39 16.98 -4.08
N PHE A 310 -15.65 18.08 -3.38
CA PHE A 310 -16.62 19.06 -3.86
C PHE A 310 -16.22 19.61 -5.24
N PRO A 311 -17.07 19.48 -6.28
CA PRO A 311 -16.74 19.98 -7.60
C PRO A 311 -16.47 21.49 -7.59
N ARG A 312 -15.46 21.95 -8.34
CA ARG A 312 -15.14 23.38 -8.45
C ARG A 312 -16.29 24.23 -9.01
N PHE A 313 -17.21 23.63 -9.77
CA PHE A 313 -18.40 24.36 -10.24
C PHE A 313 -19.39 24.70 -9.11
N LEU A 314 -19.41 23.90 -8.02
CA LEU A 314 -20.21 24.21 -6.83
C LEU A 314 -19.46 25.14 -5.87
N TRP A 315 -18.13 25.00 -5.80
CA TRP A 315 -17.29 25.80 -4.92
C TRP A 315 -15.96 26.16 -5.60
N PRO A 316 -15.92 27.27 -6.37
CA PRO A 316 -14.75 27.67 -7.14
C PRO A 316 -13.53 28.01 -6.25
N SER A 317 -13.75 28.80 -5.21
CA SER A 317 -12.73 29.35 -4.30
C SER A 317 -12.30 28.42 -3.17
N LYS A 318 -12.71 27.15 -3.19
CA LYS A 318 -12.63 26.22 -2.04
C LYS A 318 -11.26 26.03 -1.40
N TYR A 319 -10.18 26.24 -2.16
CA TYR A 319 -8.82 26.14 -1.64
C TYR A 319 -8.32 27.48 -1.10
N GLU A 320 -8.71 28.59 -1.72
CA GLU A 320 -8.44 29.95 -1.24
C GLU A 320 -9.14 30.20 0.10
N ASP A 321 -10.39 29.77 0.22
CA ASP A 321 -11.20 29.91 1.44
C ASP A 321 -10.62 29.15 2.64
N LEU A 322 -9.76 28.15 2.39
CA LEU A 322 -9.04 27.38 3.41
C LEU A 322 -7.59 27.86 3.63
N GLY A 323 -7.14 28.92 2.95
CA GLY A 323 -5.75 29.38 3.01
C GLY A 323 -4.74 28.42 2.36
N VAL A 324 -5.22 27.46 1.56
CA VAL A 324 -4.39 26.45 0.87
C VAL A 324 -4.53 26.55 -0.66
N GLY A 325 -4.71 27.77 -1.18
CA GLY A 325 -4.84 28.05 -2.61
C GLY A 325 -3.69 27.46 -3.45
N TRP A 326 -2.49 27.39 -2.86
CA TRP A 326 -1.32 26.75 -3.47
C TRP A 326 -1.54 25.28 -3.84
N MET A 327 -2.46 24.54 -3.20
CA MET A 327 -2.78 23.16 -3.59
C MET A 327 -3.40 23.07 -4.99
N ALA A 328 -3.96 24.16 -5.51
CA ALA A 328 -4.54 24.23 -6.84
C ALA A 328 -3.50 24.55 -7.92
N THR A 329 -2.52 25.39 -7.60
CA THR A 329 -1.55 25.95 -8.54
C THR A 329 -0.21 25.23 -8.51
N ASP A 330 0.24 24.83 -7.31
CA ASP A 330 1.55 24.23 -7.10
C ASP A 330 1.58 23.21 -5.93
N PRO A 331 0.91 22.06 -6.09
CA PRO A 331 0.86 21.04 -5.05
C PRO A 331 2.22 20.40 -4.77
N GLY A 332 3.22 20.59 -5.64
CA GLY A 332 4.55 19.98 -5.51
C GLY A 332 5.45 20.65 -4.47
N LYS A 333 5.22 21.94 -4.19
CA LYS A 333 6.07 22.76 -3.29
C LYS A 333 5.65 22.73 -1.83
N SER A 334 4.60 21.97 -1.50
CA SER A 334 4.08 21.90 -0.13
C SER A 334 3.74 23.27 0.46
N GLY A 335 3.36 24.24 -0.38
CA GLY A 335 3.00 25.61 0.00
C GLY A 335 4.13 26.47 0.56
N ILE A 336 5.39 26.02 0.41
CA ILE A 336 6.58 26.79 0.77
C ILE A 336 7.09 27.50 -0.49
N SER A 337 7.40 28.79 -0.39
CA SER A 337 7.85 29.59 -1.53
C SER A 337 9.25 29.20 -1.99
N THR A 338 9.57 29.46 -3.26
CA THR A 338 10.88 29.14 -3.83
C THR A 338 12.02 29.88 -3.11
N SER A 339 11.80 31.13 -2.70
CA SER A 339 12.78 31.89 -1.90
C SER A 339 13.07 31.22 -0.56
N GLU A 340 12.03 30.79 0.17
CA GLU A 340 12.21 30.10 1.45
C GLU A 340 12.96 28.77 1.30
N TRP A 341 12.72 28.02 0.22
CA TRP A 341 13.50 26.82 -0.09
C TRP A 341 14.97 27.11 -0.32
N LEU A 342 15.27 28.14 -1.13
CA LEU A 342 16.63 28.56 -1.41
C LEU A 342 17.34 29.09 -0.15
N ASP A 343 16.62 29.80 0.70
CA ASP A 343 17.16 30.37 1.94
C ASP A 343 17.54 29.28 2.96
N VAL A 344 16.72 28.21 3.08
CA VAL A 344 16.94 27.17 4.10
C VAL A 344 17.85 26.04 3.62
N VAL A 345 17.60 25.49 2.42
CA VAL A 345 18.34 24.31 1.92
C VAL A 345 19.16 24.59 0.66
N GLY A 346 19.09 25.79 0.09
CA GLY A 346 19.90 26.18 -1.07
C GLY A 346 19.40 25.65 -2.41
N PHE A 347 18.28 24.92 -2.45
CA PHE A 347 17.70 24.40 -3.69
C PHE A 347 16.18 24.24 -3.56
N GLU A 348 15.48 24.25 -4.71
CA GLU A 348 14.06 23.94 -4.78
C GLU A 348 13.86 22.44 -5.07
N PRO A 349 13.11 21.69 -4.25
CA PRO A 349 12.80 20.29 -4.51
C PRO A 349 12.05 20.12 -5.84
N ALA A 350 12.42 19.10 -6.62
CA ALA A 350 11.71 18.83 -7.87
C ALA A 350 10.27 18.38 -7.60
N GLY A 351 9.31 18.97 -8.32
CA GLY A 351 7.91 18.63 -8.19
C GLY A 351 7.61 17.17 -8.55
N GLY A 352 6.71 16.54 -7.80
CA GLY A 352 6.25 15.17 -8.05
C GLY A 352 7.08 14.07 -7.37
N SER A 353 8.10 14.45 -6.58
CA SER A 353 8.77 13.54 -5.66
C SER A 353 7.87 13.19 -4.49
N ALA A 354 8.02 11.97 -4.00
CA ALA A 354 7.17 11.40 -2.97
C ALA A 354 8.03 11.21 -1.72
N GLY A 355 7.74 11.93 -0.64
CA GLY A 355 8.65 11.94 0.52
C GLY A 355 8.28 10.94 1.64
N GLY A 356 7.22 10.15 1.46
CA GLY A 356 6.89 9.04 2.33
C GLY A 356 6.12 9.39 3.61
N LEU A 357 5.92 8.37 4.45
CA LEU A 357 5.11 8.41 5.67
C LEU A 357 5.56 9.50 6.66
N VAL A 358 6.85 9.52 7.04
CA VAL A 358 7.31 10.37 8.15
C VAL A 358 7.34 11.84 7.75
N MET A 359 7.87 12.17 6.57
CA MET A 359 7.93 13.55 6.10
C MET A 359 6.54 14.16 5.93
N ASP A 360 5.57 13.45 5.36
CA ASP A 360 4.21 13.98 5.19
C ASP A 360 3.55 14.26 6.54
N LEU A 361 3.73 13.37 7.53
CA LEU A 361 3.20 13.59 8.88
C LEU A 361 3.94 14.68 9.65
N PHE A 362 5.25 14.82 9.47
CA PHE A 362 6.02 15.86 10.14
C PHE A 362 5.68 17.25 9.57
N LEU A 363 5.50 17.34 8.25
CA LEU A 363 4.99 18.55 7.62
C LEU A 363 3.58 18.91 8.12
N GLU A 364 2.74 17.91 8.38
CA GLU A 364 1.39 18.15 8.86
C GLU A 364 1.33 18.47 10.37
N PHE A 365 2.09 17.78 11.21
CA PHE A 365 1.91 17.80 12.67
C PHE A 365 3.19 18.04 13.47
N SER A 366 4.31 18.38 12.82
CA SER A 366 5.61 18.51 13.46
C SER A 366 5.97 17.23 14.25
N TRP A 367 6.46 17.38 15.48
CA TRP A 367 6.67 16.27 16.44
C TRP A 367 5.41 15.46 16.78
N GLY A 368 4.21 16.02 16.56
CA GLY A 368 2.94 15.30 16.60
C GLY A 368 2.84 14.16 15.58
N ALA A 369 3.74 14.09 14.60
CA ALA A 369 3.88 12.95 13.69
C ALA A 369 4.11 11.62 14.42
N ILE A 370 4.84 11.63 15.54
CA ILE A 370 5.18 10.42 16.31
C ILE A 370 3.92 9.72 16.85
N PRO A 371 3.04 10.38 17.64
CA PRO A 371 1.80 9.74 18.10
C PRO A 371 0.87 9.38 16.93
N VAL A 372 0.83 10.17 15.85
CA VAL A 372 0.02 9.84 14.66
C VAL A 372 0.52 8.56 13.98
N CYS A 373 1.84 8.39 13.85
CA CYS A 373 2.45 7.14 13.37
C CYS A 373 2.08 5.93 14.25
N PHE A 374 2.10 6.09 15.58
CA PHE A 374 1.62 5.04 16.48
C PHE A 374 0.16 4.68 16.21
N LEU A 375 -0.73 5.66 16.06
CA LEU A 375 -2.15 5.46 15.78
C LEU A 375 -2.38 4.76 14.42
N LEU A 376 -1.61 5.13 13.39
CA LEU A 376 -1.64 4.42 12.10
C LEU A 376 -1.23 2.96 12.26
N GLY A 377 -0.13 2.68 12.97
CA GLY A 377 0.27 1.31 13.28
C GLY A 377 -0.80 0.54 14.05
N LEU A 378 -1.42 1.18 15.05
CA LEU A 378 -2.49 0.62 15.85
C LEU A 378 -3.72 0.27 15.01
N MET A 379 -4.06 1.10 14.03
CA MET A 379 -5.14 0.85 13.08
C MET A 379 -4.84 -0.38 12.21
N PHE A 380 -3.64 -0.52 11.63
CA PHE A 380 -3.25 -1.73 10.88
C PHE A 380 -3.36 -2.99 11.77
N SER A 381 -2.86 -2.91 13.00
CA SER A 381 -2.93 -3.99 13.99
C SER A 381 -4.38 -4.38 14.33
N SER A 382 -5.25 -3.37 14.48
CA SER A 382 -6.67 -3.55 14.80
C SER A 382 -7.43 -4.22 13.67
N ILE A 383 -7.17 -3.81 12.43
CA ILE A 383 -7.83 -4.35 11.24
C ILE A 383 -7.32 -5.76 10.98
N TRP A 384 -6.01 -6.02 11.13
CA TRP A 384 -5.45 -7.37 11.11
C TRP A 384 -6.11 -8.28 12.16
N LYS A 385 -6.26 -7.81 13.42
CA LYS A 385 -6.94 -8.59 14.47
C LYS A 385 -8.39 -8.92 14.09
N ARG A 386 -9.14 -7.94 13.56
CA ARG A 386 -10.53 -8.14 13.12
C ARG A 386 -10.62 -9.10 11.93
N TRP A 387 -9.70 -8.99 10.99
CA TRP A 387 -9.58 -9.93 9.87
C TRP A 387 -9.35 -11.36 10.35
N VAL A 388 -8.37 -11.58 11.23
CA VAL A 388 -8.07 -12.92 11.77
C VAL A 388 -9.23 -13.49 12.59
N SER A 389 -9.87 -12.65 13.40
CA SER A 389 -10.92 -13.09 14.33
C SER A 389 -12.31 -13.21 13.72
N ARG A 390 -12.62 -12.45 12.68
CA ARG A 390 -14.00 -12.34 12.14
C ARG A 390 -14.11 -12.71 10.66
N GLY A 391 -13.05 -12.60 9.86
CA GLY A 391 -13.13 -12.80 8.41
C GLY A 391 -14.13 -11.86 7.73
N GLY A 392 -14.82 -12.37 6.70
CA GLY A 392 -15.87 -11.63 5.98
C GLY A 392 -15.34 -10.35 5.33
N ILE A 393 -16.04 -9.23 5.56
CA ILE A 393 -15.65 -7.90 5.07
C ILE A 393 -14.23 -7.49 5.49
N TRP A 394 -13.79 -7.91 6.68
CA TRP A 394 -12.46 -7.55 7.17
C TRP A 394 -11.36 -8.16 6.32
N THR A 395 -11.61 -9.26 5.62
CA THR A 395 -10.67 -9.82 4.63
C THR A 395 -10.46 -8.86 3.47
N LEU A 396 -11.53 -8.28 2.93
CA LEU A 396 -11.43 -7.30 1.85
C LEU A 396 -10.71 -6.04 2.31
N ILE A 397 -11.17 -5.44 3.41
CA ILE A 397 -10.60 -4.21 3.96
C ILE A 397 -9.11 -4.39 4.24
N TYR A 398 -8.74 -5.52 4.86
CA TYR A 398 -7.35 -5.78 5.18
C TYR A 398 -6.48 -5.93 3.92
N VAL A 399 -6.92 -6.73 2.95
CA VAL A 399 -6.16 -6.95 1.72
C VAL A 399 -6.01 -5.66 0.93
N GLU A 400 -7.08 -4.87 0.79
CA GLU A 400 -7.03 -3.55 0.13
C GLU A 400 -6.05 -2.60 0.83
N MET A 401 -6.13 -2.49 2.16
CA MET A 401 -5.20 -1.66 2.94
C MET A 401 -3.75 -2.12 2.82
N MET A 402 -3.50 -3.43 2.83
CA MET A 402 -2.14 -3.96 2.70
C MET A 402 -1.56 -3.70 1.31
N ILE A 403 -2.36 -3.77 0.26
CA ILE A 403 -1.91 -3.49 -1.10
C ILE A 403 -1.63 -2.00 -1.28
N LEU A 404 -2.52 -1.15 -0.76
CA LEU A 404 -2.31 0.29 -0.77
C LEU A 404 -1.18 0.75 0.15
N SER A 405 -0.71 -0.07 1.10
CA SER A 405 0.34 0.30 2.06
C SER A 405 1.65 0.74 1.38
N VAL A 406 1.89 0.36 0.13
CA VAL A 406 3.01 0.90 -0.66
C VAL A 406 2.93 2.43 -0.75
N TYR A 407 1.75 2.99 -1.00
CA TYR A 407 1.54 4.44 -1.07
C TYR A 407 1.81 5.12 0.28
N LEU A 408 1.49 4.44 1.38
CA LEU A 408 1.72 4.98 2.72
C LEU A 408 3.21 5.16 2.96
N ILE A 409 4.00 4.14 2.64
CA ILE A 409 5.43 4.13 2.92
C ILE A 409 6.18 5.00 1.91
N THR A 410 5.89 4.86 0.61
CA THR A 410 6.69 5.47 -0.45
C THR A 410 6.19 6.83 -0.90
N GLN A 411 4.92 7.18 -0.69
CA GLN A 411 4.37 8.45 -1.19
C GLN A 411 4.01 9.44 -0.10
N SER A 412 2.87 9.22 0.56
CA SER A 412 2.37 10.09 1.62
C SER A 412 1.16 9.46 2.30
N VAL A 413 0.84 9.91 3.51
CA VAL A 413 -0.40 9.51 4.19
C VAL A 413 -1.59 10.05 3.44
N GLY A 414 -1.50 11.28 2.91
CA GLY A 414 -2.52 11.87 2.04
C GLY A 414 -2.90 10.96 0.86
N ALA A 415 -1.89 10.51 0.12
CA ALA A 415 -2.05 9.63 -1.05
C ALA A 415 -2.62 8.25 -0.68
N TRP A 416 -2.23 7.69 0.47
CA TRP A 416 -2.70 6.42 0.95
C TRP A 416 -4.14 6.49 1.47
N LEU A 417 -4.43 7.45 2.35
CA LEU A 417 -5.72 7.58 3.02
C LEU A 417 -6.82 7.90 2.02
N TYR A 418 -6.55 8.77 1.04
CA TYR A 418 -7.51 9.08 -0.04
C TYR A 418 -7.96 7.82 -0.79
N ARG A 419 -6.98 7.02 -1.24
CA ARG A 419 -7.25 5.77 -1.97
C ARG A 419 -7.90 4.72 -1.08
N THR A 420 -7.46 4.64 0.18
CA THR A 420 -8.05 3.72 1.15
C THR A 420 -9.50 4.06 1.41
N MET A 421 -9.85 5.34 1.63
CA MET A 421 -11.23 5.77 1.81
C MET A 421 -12.09 5.48 0.58
N LEU A 422 -11.57 5.72 -0.62
CA LEU A 422 -12.28 5.42 -1.86
C LEU A 422 -12.57 3.91 -1.99
N LEU A 423 -11.53 3.07 -1.89
CA LEU A 423 -11.67 1.62 -2.09
C LEU A 423 -12.44 0.97 -0.93
N VAL A 424 -12.00 1.19 0.31
CA VAL A 424 -12.62 0.59 1.50
C VAL A 424 -14.05 1.10 1.68
N GLY A 425 -14.29 2.39 1.42
CA GLY A 425 -15.63 2.98 1.50
C GLY A 425 -16.59 2.32 0.52
N MET A 426 -16.20 2.21 -0.76
CA MET A 426 -17.02 1.53 -1.77
C MET A 426 -17.21 0.04 -1.47
N THR A 427 -16.16 -0.66 -1.08
CA THR A 427 -16.21 -2.07 -0.68
C THR A 427 -17.13 -2.28 0.52
N TRP A 428 -17.11 -1.36 1.49
CA TRP A 428 -17.98 -1.42 2.67
C TRP A 428 -19.45 -1.17 2.34
N ILE A 429 -19.75 -0.12 1.57
CA ILE A 429 -21.11 0.18 1.11
C ILE A 429 -21.66 -1.01 0.31
N PHE A 430 -20.85 -1.55 -0.61
CA PHE A 430 -21.21 -2.73 -1.39
C PHE A 430 -21.52 -3.93 -0.50
N TRP A 431 -20.60 -4.27 0.41
CA TRP A 431 -20.77 -5.42 1.28
C TRP A 431 -22.04 -5.28 2.13
N ARG A 432 -22.30 -4.08 2.65
CA ARG A 432 -23.45 -3.81 3.51
C ARG A 432 -24.79 -3.90 2.77
N THR A 433 -24.82 -3.48 1.51
CA THR A 433 -26.03 -3.48 0.68
C THR A 433 -26.34 -4.84 0.06
N ASN A 434 -25.31 -5.62 -0.30
CA ASN A 434 -25.49 -6.85 -1.07
C ASN A 434 -25.39 -8.13 -0.25
N MET A 435 -24.70 -8.12 0.90
CA MET A 435 -24.62 -9.30 1.75
C MET A 435 -25.80 -9.32 2.71
N PRO A 436 -26.56 -10.44 2.78
CA PRO A 436 -27.55 -10.59 3.83
C PRO A 436 -26.86 -10.40 5.16
N ARG A 437 -27.50 -9.69 6.11
CA ARG A 437 -27.02 -9.60 7.49
C ARG A 437 -26.81 -11.03 7.94
N GLN A 438 -25.55 -11.47 8.03
CA GLN A 438 -25.21 -12.74 8.63
C GLN A 438 -25.73 -12.62 10.05
N ARG A 439 -26.91 -13.20 10.32
CA ARG A 439 -27.30 -13.52 11.70
C ARG A 439 -26.09 -14.28 12.20
N GLN A 440 -25.39 -13.71 13.17
CA GLN A 440 -24.32 -14.42 13.85
C GLN A 440 -24.97 -15.74 14.24
N VAL A 441 -24.64 -16.81 13.53
CA VAL A 441 -25.01 -18.16 13.95
C VAL A 441 -24.36 -18.23 15.31
N ARG A 442 -25.19 -18.02 16.33
CA ARG A 442 -24.81 -18.03 17.73
C ARG A 442 -24.10 -19.36 17.81
N GLN A 443 -22.77 -19.34 17.96
CA GLN A 443 -22.00 -20.55 18.07
C GLN A 443 -22.65 -21.25 19.25
N MET A 444 -23.51 -22.24 18.98
CA MET A 444 -24.09 -23.03 20.05
C MET A 444 -22.86 -23.51 20.79
N PRO A 445 -22.72 -23.17 22.09
CA PRO A 445 -21.53 -23.51 22.85
C PRO A 445 -21.26 -24.96 22.54
N ARG A 446 -20.14 -25.21 21.84
CA ARG A 446 -19.74 -26.54 21.35
C ARG A 446 -20.04 -27.45 22.50
N ALA A 447 -21.10 -28.26 22.39
CA ALA A 447 -21.63 -29.01 23.52
C ALA A 447 -20.40 -29.66 24.11
N ARG A 448 -19.99 -29.17 25.30
CA ARG A 448 -18.80 -29.66 25.99
C ARG A 448 -18.99 -31.14 25.88
N SER A 449 -18.09 -31.83 25.18
CA SER A 449 -18.12 -33.27 25.04
C SER A 449 -18.38 -33.77 26.45
N MET A 450 -19.65 -34.09 26.73
CA MET A 450 -20.00 -34.81 27.91
C MET A 450 -19.31 -36.10 27.57
N LYS A 451 -18.17 -36.34 28.23
CA LYS A 451 -17.62 -37.69 28.29
C LYS A 451 -18.86 -38.55 28.55
N PRO A 452 -19.23 -39.46 27.63
CA PRO A 452 -20.34 -40.35 27.91
C PRO A 452 -20.06 -40.94 29.30
N PRO A 453 -21.02 -40.89 30.24
CA PRO A 453 -20.82 -41.48 31.55
C PRO A 453 -20.30 -42.89 31.32
N GLY A 454 -19.15 -43.19 31.92
CA GLY A 454 -18.42 -44.42 31.67
C GLY A 454 -19.32 -45.62 31.95
N TYR A 455 -19.80 -46.26 30.87
CA TYR A 455 -20.26 -47.64 30.94
C TYR A 455 -19.02 -48.50 31.01
N GLY A 456 -18.52 -48.69 32.24
CA GLY A 456 -17.63 -49.79 32.55
C GLY A 456 -18.39 -51.09 32.43
N VAL A 457 -18.39 -51.69 31.24
CA VAL A 457 -18.70 -53.11 31.08
C VAL A 457 -17.37 -53.84 30.94
N PRO A 458 -16.94 -54.65 31.92
CA PRO A 458 -15.73 -55.44 31.80
C PRO A 458 -15.96 -56.53 30.74
N LEU A 459 -15.16 -56.47 29.67
CA LEU A 459 -15.06 -57.54 28.68
C LEU A 459 -14.46 -58.79 29.35
N ALA A 460 -15.30 -59.81 29.53
CA ALA A 460 -14.87 -61.15 29.92
C ALA A 460 -13.88 -61.69 28.87
N LYS A 461 -12.66 -62.00 29.32
CA LYS A 461 -11.64 -62.69 28.54
C LYS A 461 -12.10 -64.13 28.32
N HIS A 462 -12.38 -64.53 27.09
CA HIS A 462 -12.43 -65.93 26.71
C HIS A 462 -11.00 -66.45 26.45
N PRO A 463 -10.58 -67.57 27.07
CA PRO A 463 -9.34 -68.25 26.71
C PRO A 463 -9.60 -69.15 25.50
N ILE A 464 -8.80 -68.98 24.44
CA ILE A 464 -8.74 -69.95 23.34
C ILE A 464 -7.50 -70.82 23.60
N ARG A 465 -7.74 -72.13 23.66
CA ARG A 465 -6.75 -73.21 23.68
C ARG A 465 -6.17 -73.45 22.29
#